data_AF-A0A8T2KDP5-F1
#
_entry.id   AF-A0A8T2KDP5-F1
#
_cell.length_a   1.000
_cell.length_b   1.000
_cell.length_c   1.000
_cell.angle_alpha   90.00
_cell.angle_beta   90.00
_cell.angle_gamma   90.00
#
_symmetry.space_group_name_H-M   'P 1'
#
loop_
_entity.id
_entity.type
_entity.pdbx_description
1 polymer ?
#
loop_
_entity_poly.entity_id
_entity_poly.type
_entity_poly.pdbx_seq_one_letter_code
_entity_poly.pdbx_strand_id
1 'polypeptide(L)'
;DNYGQRAFIGKVCMDRNSAYPEYIESTEESIAETERFVKSIQSMKYERVKPIVTPRFAITCSEGLLNKLGKLADKYGLHIQSHISESSAEIEEVMNLYPQYSNYTEVYSKNNLLTDKTVMAHGCYLTDEELIKFKNNGSSISHCPNSNISLCSGHLDVRNVMKHKVKLGLGTDIAGGYSISMLDAVRKAIETSKILFMEREKRNKGNKATHNYQEQLKIQTELDDKNETENNEKNVLSTQEAFRLATLGGSEGFGTRFIFMILSGSGLVVCVYLELI
;
A
#
# COMPACT_ATOMS: atom_id res chain seq x y z
N ASP A 1 14.04 18.80 12.12
CA ASP A 1 14.39 20.00 11.34
C ASP A 1 15.88 20.13 11.07
N ASN A 2 16.75 19.80 12.03
CA ASN A 2 18.22 19.95 11.92
C ASN A 2 18.88 19.40 10.63
N TYR A 3 18.31 18.38 10.00
CA TYR A 3 18.81 17.78 8.75
C TYR A 3 18.08 18.26 7.48
N GLY A 4 17.15 19.21 7.58
CA GLY A 4 16.44 19.84 6.45
C GLY A 4 15.36 18.99 5.76
N GLN A 5 15.26 17.72 6.11
CA GLN A 5 14.37 16.74 5.49
C GLN A 5 12.88 16.99 5.79
N ARG A 6 12.05 16.98 4.74
CA ARG A 6 10.59 16.89 4.85
C ARG A 6 10.20 15.49 5.34
N ALA A 7 9.21 15.40 6.22
CA ALA A 7 8.79 14.11 6.75
C ALA A 7 7.34 14.11 7.25
N PHE A 8 6.71 12.95 7.14
CA PHE A 8 5.56 12.60 7.97
C PHE A 8 6.04 11.61 9.03
N ILE A 9 5.81 11.92 10.30
CA ILE A 9 6.27 11.10 11.43
C ILE A 9 5.05 10.61 12.18
N GLY A 10 4.95 9.29 12.37
CA GLY A 10 3.81 8.65 13.00
C GLY A 10 4.22 7.76 14.15
N LYS A 11 3.57 7.97 15.30
CA LYS A 11 3.60 7.01 16.41
C LYS A 11 2.73 5.82 16.02
N VAL A 12 3.30 4.62 16.07
CA VAL A 12 2.59 3.38 15.74
C VAL A 12 1.55 3.08 16.81
N CYS A 13 0.36 2.67 16.40
CA CYS A 13 -0.73 2.29 17.29
C CYS A 13 -1.03 0.79 17.16
N MET A 14 -1.08 0.07 18.27
CA MET A 14 -1.44 -1.35 18.32
C MET A 14 -1.94 -1.76 19.71
N ASP A 15 -3.17 -2.28 19.78
CA ASP A 15 -3.83 -2.78 21.00
C ASP A 15 -4.20 -4.27 20.91
N ARG A 16 -3.68 -4.97 19.89
CA ARG A 16 -3.67 -6.43 19.77
C ARG A 16 -2.28 -6.89 19.33
N ASN A 17 -1.67 -7.79 20.08
CA ASN A 17 -0.38 -8.42 19.72
C ASN A 17 -0.14 -9.69 20.55
N SER A 18 -0.77 -10.80 20.18
CA SER A 18 -0.62 -12.06 20.91
C SER A 18 0.79 -12.67 20.78
N ALA A 19 1.50 -12.37 19.70
CA ALA A 19 2.85 -12.88 19.45
C ALA A 19 3.90 -12.23 20.36
N TYR A 20 3.72 -10.94 20.70
CA TYR A 20 4.63 -10.17 21.56
C TYR A 20 3.80 -9.32 22.54
N PRO A 21 3.26 -9.92 23.61
CA PRO A 21 2.36 -9.24 24.55
C PRO A 21 3.01 -8.11 25.35
N GLU A 22 4.35 -8.04 25.39
CA GLU A 22 5.11 -6.92 25.95
C GLU A 22 5.14 -5.68 25.03
N TYR A 23 4.78 -5.84 23.76
CA TYR A 23 4.82 -4.80 22.74
C TYR A 23 3.42 -4.49 22.21
N ILE A 24 2.60 -3.96 23.11
CA ILE A 24 1.19 -3.62 22.91
C ILE A 24 0.83 -2.45 23.83
N GLU A 25 -0.20 -1.70 23.47
CA GLU A 25 -0.78 -0.63 24.29
C GLU A 25 -2.25 -0.94 24.59
N SER A 26 -2.84 -0.30 25.60
CA SER A 26 -4.31 -0.28 25.69
C SER A 26 -4.91 0.64 24.62
N THR A 27 -6.18 0.44 24.25
CA THR A 27 -6.87 1.33 23.30
C THR A 27 -6.85 2.79 23.79
N GLU A 28 -7.12 3.02 25.08
CA GLU A 28 -7.15 4.35 25.69
C GLU A 28 -5.77 5.02 25.69
N GLU A 29 -4.73 4.27 26.08
CA GLU A 29 -3.34 4.73 26.04
C GLU A 29 -2.92 5.07 24.61
N SER A 30 -3.21 4.19 23.65
CA SER A 30 -2.81 4.40 22.26
C SER A 30 -3.40 5.70 21.68
N ILE A 31 -4.67 6.01 21.99
CA ILE A 31 -5.33 7.26 21.60
C ILE A 31 -4.76 8.47 22.34
N ALA A 32 -4.58 8.39 23.66
CA ALA A 32 -4.04 9.49 24.46
C ALA A 32 -2.62 9.86 24.00
N GLU A 33 -1.76 8.86 23.80
CA GLU A 33 -0.38 9.05 23.37
C GLU A 33 -0.27 9.52 21.92
N THR A 34 -1.17 9.07 21.03
CA THR A 34 -1.24 9.59 19.67
C THR A 34 -1.64 11.07 19.66
N GLU A 35 -2.65 11.45 20.45
CA GLU A 35 -3.06 12.86 20.55
C GLU A 35 -1.95 13.72 21.19
N ARG A 36 -1.25 13.21 22.21
CA ARG A 36 -0.09 13.85 22.83
C ARG A 36 1.05 14.05 21.80
N PHE A 37 1.36 13.04 21.01
CA PHE A 37 2.37 13.10 19.94
C PHE A 37 2.00 14.09 18.85
N VAL A 38 0.75 14.09 18.38
CA VAL A 38 0.26 15.04 17.38
C VAL A 38 0.43 16.47 17.88
N LYS A 39 -0.01 16.76 19.10
CA LYS A 39 0.10 18.09 19.72
C LYS A 39 1.56 18.52 19.89
N SER A 40 2.46 17.60 20.24
CA SER A 40 3.88 17.92 20.41
C SER A 40 4.57 18.27 19.08
N ILE A 41 4.30 17.53 18.00
CA ILE A 41 4.85 17.87 16.68
C ILE A 41 4.26 19.19 16.15
N GLN A 42 2.96 19.41 16.35
CA GLN A 42 2.31 20.66 15.93
C GLN A 42 2.83 21.89 16.70
N SER A 43 3.11 21.76 18.00
CA SER A 43 3.62 22.87 18.82
C SER A 43 5.03 23.28 18.45
N MET A 44 5.83 22.37 17.88
CA MET A 44 7.15 22.68 17.33
C MET A 44 7.10 23.56 16.07
N LYS A 45 5.93 23.68 15.42
CA LYS A 45 5.71 24.52 14.22
C LYS A 45 6.71 24.28 13.09
N TYR A 46 7.20 23.05 12.93
CA TYR A 46 8.08 22.72 11.81
C TYR A 46 7.36 22.92 10.47
N GLU A 47 8.05 23.58 9.54
CA GLU A 47 7.51 23.85 8.20
C GLU A 47 7.31 22.54 7.43
N ARG A 48 8.31 21.64 7.50
CA ARG A 48 8.41 20.45 6.64
C ARG A 48 8.14 19.12 7.33
N VAL A 49 8.00 19.12 8.67
CA VAL A 49 7.71 17.90 9.44
C VAL A 49 6.28 17.96 9.96
N LYS A 50 5.47 16.96 9.64
CA LYS A 50 4.05 16.87 10.04
C LYS A 50 3.76 15.54 10.73
N PRO A 51 2.82 15.49 11.69
CA PRO A 51 2.40 14.22 12.27
C PRO A 51 1.47 13.47 11.32
N ILE A 52 1.48 12.14 11.39
CA ILE A 52 0.61 11.23 10.63
C ILE A 52 0.03 10.16 11.57
N VAL A 53 -1.27 9.88 11.46
CA VAL A 53 -1.93 8.83 12.24
C VAL A 53 -1.53 7.46 11.68
N THR A 54 -1.04 6.57 12.54
CA THR A 54 -0.40 5.30 12.11
C THR A 54 -0.94 4.10 12.88
N PRO A 55 -2.19 3.65 12.62
CA PRO A 55 -2.54 2.26 12.93
C PRO A 55 -1.57 1.35 12.19
N ARG A 56 -0.95 0.39 12.88
CA ARG A 56 0.09 -0.43 12.26
C ARG A 56 -0.49 -1.20 11.06
N PHE A 57 -1.50 -2.02 11.31
CA PHE A 57 -2.29 -2.79 10.35
C PHE A 57 -3.48 -3.42 11.09
N ALA A 58 -4.53 -3.84 10.37
CA ALA A 58 -5.81 -4.20 10.99
C ALA A 58 -5.69 -5.33 12.01
N ILE A 59 -4.83 -6.32 11.78
CA ILE A 59 -4.62 -7.44 12.72
C ILE A 59 -4.26 -6.94 14.12
N THR A 60 -3.43 -5.89 14.22
CA THR A 60 -2.91 -5.39 15.50
C THR A 60 -3.70 -4.25 16.15
N CYS A 61 -4.78 -3.79 15.51
CA CYS A 61 -5.63 -2.73 16.05
C CYS A 61 -7.04 -3.28 16.22
N SER A 62 -7.72 -3.08 17.34
CA SER A 62 -9.13 -3.40 17.48
C SER A 62 -9.99 -2.47 16.62
N GLU A 63 -11.22 -2.86 16.29
CA GLU A 63 -12.18 -1.97 15.61
C GLU A 63 -12.39 -0.67 16.41
N GLY A 64 -12.45 -0.77 17.75
CA GLY A 64 -12.54 0.39 18.64
C GLY A 64 -11.36 1.35 18.50
N LEU A 65 -10.13 0.84 18.40
CA LEU A 65 -8.94 1.65 18.15
C LEU A 65 -8.98 2.28 16.76
N LEU A 66 -9.26 1.50 15.71
CA LEU A 66 -9.35 2.00 14.33
C LEU A 66 -10.35 3.16 14.21
N ASN A 67 -11.56 2.99 14.77
CA ASN A 67 -12.59 4.04 14.75
C ASN A 67 -12.15 5.32 15.48
N LYS A 68 -11.54 5.19 16.66
CA LYS A 68 -11.05 6.34 17.44
C LYS A 68 -9.89 7.04 16.73
N LEU A 69 -9.01 6.31 16.06
CA LEU A 69 -7.92 6.88 15.24
C LEU A 69 -8.46 7.62 14.01
N GLY A 70 -9.48 7.09 13.34
CA GLY A 70 -10.16 7.79 12.23
C GLY A 70 -10.75 9.13 12.68
N LYS A 71 -11.44 9.15 13.82
CA LYS A 71 -11.96 10.39 14.44
C LYS A 71 -10.84 11.37 14.82
N LEU A 72 -9.71 10.86 15.31
CA LEU A 72 -8.56 11.69 15.65
C LEU A 72 -7.93 12.32 14.40
N ALA A 73 -7.78 11.54 13.32
CA ALA A 73 -7.27 12.03 12.05
C ALA A 73 -8.16 13.15 11.48
N ASP A 74 -9.48 12.96 11.50
CA ASP A 74 -10.47 13.96 11.08
C ASP A 74 -10.39 15.24 11.94
N LYS A 75 -10.45 15.10 13.28
CA LYS A 75 -10.38 16.21 14.24
C LYS A 75 -9.19 17.15 13.99
N TYR A 76 -8.04 16.61 13.62
CA TYR A 76 -6.80 17.36 13.42
C TYR A 76 -6.44 17.54 11.93
N GLY A 77 -7.27 17.08 11.00
CA GLY A 77 -7.03 17.15 9.56
C GLY A 77 -5.76 16.45 9.09
N LEU A 78 -5.40 15.33 9.73
CA LEU A 78 -4.12 14.63 9.56
C LEU A 78 -4.14 13.64 8.39
N HIS A 79 -2.93 13.31 7.92
CA HIS A 79 -2.70 12.13 7.10
C HIS A 79 -2.87 10.85 7.91
N ILE A 80 -3.07 9.75 7.20
CA ILE A 80 -3.12 8.39 7.73
C ILE A 80 -2.16 7.51 6.94
N GLN A 81 -1.43 6.63 7.61
CA GLN A 81 -0.69 5.55 6.96
C GLN A 81 -0.92 4.21 7.67
N SER A 82 -0.97 3.12 6.90
CA SER A 82 -1.11 1.75 7.40
C SER A 82 -0.63 0.76 6.32
N HIS A 83 -0.65 -0.54 6.62
CA HIS A 83 -0.43 -1.63 5.65
C HIS A 83 -1.78 -2.17 5.17
N ILE A 84 -1.82 -2.72 3.95
CA ILE A 84 -3.02 -3.39 3.43
C ILE A 84 -2.65 -4.50 2.45
N SER A 85 -3.36 -5.63 2.55
CA SER A 85 -3.37 -6.73 1.59
C SER A 85 -1.96 -7.09 1.07
N GLU A 86 -1.00 -7.22 1.99
CA GLU A 86 0.40 -7.50 1.69
C GLU A 86 0.59 -8.97 1.32
N SER A 87 0.02 -9.88 2.12
CA SER A 87 0.13 -11.33 1.93
C SER A 87 -1.22 -12.03 2.06
N SER A 88 -1.35 -13.23 1.48
CA SER A 88 -2.59 -14.02 1.58
C SER A 88 -2.91 -14.43 3.03
N ALA A 89 -1.89 -14.77 3.82
CA ALA A 89 -2.06 -15.15 5.22
C ALA A 89 -2.53 -13.97 6.08
N GLU A 90 -2.01 -12.76 5.81
CA GLU A 90 -2.49 -11.53 6.46
C GLU A 90 -3.97 -11.30 6.15
N ILE A 91 -4.38 -11.45 4.89
CA ILE A 91 -5.78 -11.23 4.48
C ILE A 91 -6.70 -12.23 5.18
N GLU A 92 -6.33 -13.51 5.21
CA GLU A 92 -7.10 -14.54 5.90
C GLU A 92 -7.31 -14.18 7.38
N GLU A 93 -6.25 -13.78 8.07
CA GLU A 93 -6.32 -13.39 9.48
C GLU A 93 -7.19 -12.14 9.69
N VAL A 94 -7.11 -11.15 8.79
CA VAL A 94 -8.02 -10.00 8.83
C VAL A 94 -9.46 -10.45 8.68
N MET A 95 -9.78 -11.34 7.74
CA MET A 95 -11.15 -11.80 7.56
C MET A 95 -11.66 -12.61 8.76
N ASN A 96 -10.78 -13.32 9.48
CA ASN A 96 -11.12 -14.01 10.72
C ASN A 96 -11.42 -13.05 11.87
N LEU A 97 -10.62 -11.97 12.00
CA LEU A 97 -10.77 -10.97 13.06
C LEU A 97 -11.90 -9.97 12.80
N TYR A 98 -12.32 -9.83 11.54
CA TYR A 98 -13.28 -8.83 11.07
C TYR A 98 -14.37 -9.44 10.16
N PRO A 99 -15.09 -10.50 10.61
CA PRO A 99 -16.01 -11.24 9.76
C PRO A 99 -17.23 -10.43 9.30
N GLN A 100 -17.51 -9.28 9.93
CA GLN A 100 -18.57 -8.34 9.55
C GLN A 100 -18.21 -7.46 8.34
N TYR A 101 -16.95 -7.52 7.88
CA TYR A 101 -16.45 -6.78 6.72
C TYR A 101 -16.29 -7.72 5.52
N SER A 102 -16.58 -7.21 4.32
CA SER A 102 -16.52 -7.96 3.06
C SER A 102 -15.10 -8.15 2.52
N ASN A 103 -14.21 -7.21 2.83
CA ASN A 103 -12.81 -7.22 2.43
C ASN A 103 -11.97 -6.34 3.35
N TYR A 104 -10.64 -6.47 3.24
CA TYR A 104 -9.68 -5.73 4.04
C TYR A 104 -9.85 -4.20 3.87
N THR A 105 -10.03 -3.71 2.64
CA THR A 105 -10.26 -2.28 2.39
C THR A 105 -11.47 -1.74 3.14
N GLU A 106 -12.53 -2.55 3.30
CA GLU A 106 -13.73 -2.13 4.00
C GLU A 106 -13.51 -1.92 5.51
N VAL A 107 -12.59 -2.68 6.12
CA VAL A 107 -12.19 -2.48 7.53
C VAL A 107 -11.71 -1.05 7.74
N TYR A 108 -10.90 -0.51 6.84
CA TYR A 108 -10.44 0.87 6.93
C TYR A 108 -11.50 1.89 6.52
N SER A 109 -12.24 1.65 5.43
CA SER A 109 -13.20 2.65 4.92
C SER A 109 -14.34 2.92 5.91
N LYS A 110 -14.93 1.86 6.50
CA LYS A 110 -16.01 2.00 7.49
C LYS A 110 -15.53 2.54 8.84
N ASN A 111 -14.23 2.51 9.10
CA ASN A 111 -13.61 3.11 10.29
C ASN A 111 -13.03 4.51 10.04
N ASN A 112 -13.40 5.18 8.94
CA ASN A 112 -12.95 6.53 8.57
C ASN A 112 -11.43 6.65 8.41
N LEU A 113 -10.76 5.56 8.00
CA LEU A 113 -9.32 5.51 7.79
C LEU A 113 -8.91 5.44 6.32
N LEU A 114 -9.88 5.40 5.39
CA LEU A 114 -9.63 5.47 3.95
C LEU A 114 -10.09 6.83 3.43
N THR A 115 -9.18 7.81 3.42
CA THR A 115 -9.44 9.22 3.08
C THR A 115 -8.51 9.70 1.97
N ASP A 116 -8.72 10.92 1.50
CA ASP A 116 -7.88 11.57 0.48
C ASP A 116 -6.44 11.85 0.94
N LYS A 117 -6.17 11.67 2.24
CA LYS A 117 -4.85 11.76 2.90
C LYS A 117 -4.37 10.41 3.47
N THR A 118 -4.97 9.31 3.05
CA THR A 118 -4.54 7.96 3.43
C THR A 118 -3.53 7.39 2.44
N VAL A 119 -2.43 6.83 2.96
CA VAL A 119 -1.47 6.04 2.20
C VAL A 119 -1.39 4.63 2.76
N MET A 120 -1.70 3.63 1.94
CA MET A 120 -1.59 2.22 2.33
C MET A 120 -0.36 1.56 1.68
N ALA A 121 0.48 0.93 2.48
CA ALA A 121 1.63 0.18 1.99
C ALA A 121 1.21 -1.17 1.38
N HIS A 122 1.97 -1.62 0.37
CA HIS A 122 1.85 -2.89 -0.34
C HIS A 122 0.68 -2.96 -1.32
N GLY A 123 -0.49 -3.46 -0.90
CA GLY A 123 -1.66 -3.66 -1.75
C GLY A 123 -1.54 -4.80 -2.77
N CYS A 124 -0.65 -5.78 -2.53
CA CYS A 124 -0.34 -6.87 -3.48
C CYS A 124 -1.56 -7.66 -3.94
N TYR A 125 -2.57 -7.79 -3.08
CA TYR A 125 -3.77 -8.59 -3.32
C TYR A 125 -5.05 -7.75 -3.38
N LEU A 126 -4.94 -6.44 -3.61
CA LEU A 126 -6.14 -5.61 -3.79
C LEU A 126 -6.91 -6.04 -5.04
N THR A 127 -8.21 -6.23 -4.87
CA THR A 127 -9.14 -6.52 -5.96
C THR A 127 -9.52 -5.26 -6.73
N ASP A 128 -10.11 -5.41 -7.93
CA ASP A 128 -10.64 -4.29 -8.70
C ASP A 128 -11.69 -3.48 -7.93
N GLU A 129 -12.57 -4.15 -7.17
CA GLU A 129 -13.56 -3.51 -6.31
C GLU A 129 -12.88 -2.62 -5.25
N GLU A 130 -11.82 -3.13 -4.61
CA GLU A 130 -11.06 -2.37 -3.63
C GLU A 130 -10.31 -1.20 -4.25
N LEU A 131 -9.72 -1.37 -5.44
CA LEU A 131 -9.10 -0.26 -6.18
C LEU A 131 -10.10 0.85 -6.53
N ILE A 132 -11.35 0.50 -6.86
CA ILE A 132 -12.43 1.48 -7.03
C ILE A 132 -12.70 2.25 -5.72
N LYS A 133 -12.71 1.58 -4.57
CA LYS A 133 -12.84 2.25 -3.25
C LYS A 133 -11.67 3.20 -2.98
N PHE A 134 -10.43 2.79 -3.27
CA PHE A 134 -9.27 3.68 -3.19
C PHE A 134 -9.43 4.91 -4.07
N LYS A 135 -9.85 4.71 -5.33
CA LYS A 135 -10.06 5.81 -6.27
C LYS A 135 -11.11 6.80 -5.76
N ASN A 136 -12.26 6.30 -5.30
CA ASN A 136 -13.38 7.12 -4.86
C ASN A 136 -13.06 7.92 -3.60
N ASN A 137 -12.30 7.35 -2.66
CA ASN A 137 -11.86 8.05 -1.45
C ASN A 137 -10.65 8.96 -1.70
N GLY A 138 -9.99 8.84 -2.85
CA GLY A 138 -8.77 9.58 -3.16
C GLY A 138 -7.54 9.09 -2.40
N SER A 139 -7.60 7.87 -1.85
CA SER A 139 -6.50 7.23 -1.13
C SER A 139 -5.37 6.80 -2.06
N SER A 140 -4.22 6.56 -1.47
CA SER A 140 -2.98 6.27 -2.18
C SER A 140 -2.39 4.92 -1.77
N ILE A 141 -1.63 4.32 -2.67
CA ILE A 141 -0.85 3.12 -2.42
C ILE A 141 0.64 3.47 -2.46
N SER A 142 1.39 2.93 -1.51
CA SER A 142 2.86 2.89 -1.56
C SER A 142 3.31 1.49 -1.98
N HIS A 143 3.81 1.38 -3.21
CA HIS A 143 4.36 0.14 -3.73
C HIS A 143 5.74 -0.13 -3.14
N CYS A 144 5.89 -1.25 -2.41
CA CYS A 144 7.12 -1.61 -1.69
C CYS A 144 7.80 -2.87 -2.29
N PRO A 145 8.21 -2.86 -3.57
CA PRO A 145 8.57 -4.06 -4.31
C PRO A 145 9.73 -4.84 -3.71
N ASN A 146 10.74 -4.17 -3.11
CA ASN A 146 11.86 -4.84 -2.46
C ASN A 146 11.40 -5.68 -1.25
N SER A 147 10.53 -5.12 -0.41
CA SER A 147 9.96 -5.84 0.73
C SER A 147 9.08 -7.00 0.28
N ASN A 148 8.18 -6.74 -0.68
CA ASN A 148 7.25 -7.75 -1.17
C ASN A 148 7.95 -9.00 -1.71
N ILE A 149 9.08 -8.85 -2.43
CA ILE A 149 9.87 -10.00 -2.89
C ILE A 149 10.70 -10.63 -1.77
N SER A 150 11.25 -9.84 -0.85
CA SER A 150 12.12 -10.33 0.23
C SER A 150 11.35 -11.17 1.25
N LEU A 151 10.09 -10.83 1.50
CA LEU A 151 9.19 -11.52 2.42
C LEU A 151 8.32 -12.59 1.74
N CYS A 152 8.51 -12.82 0.44
CA CYS A 152 7.66 -13.70 -0.36
C CYS A 152 6.16 -13.32 -0.27
N SER A 153 5.85 -12.03 -0.09
CA SER A 153 4.49 -11.56 0.13
C SER A 153 3.66 -11.66 -1.15
N GLY A 154 4.19 -11.21 -2.29
CA GLY A 154 3.48 -11.17 -3.58
C GLY A 154 3.98 -10.07 -4.50
N HIS A 155 3.22 -9.75 -5.55
CA HIS A 155 3.56 -8.69 -6.50
C HIS A 155 2.38 -7.74 -6.66
N LEU A 156 2.58 -6.43 -6.42
CA LEU A 156 1.56 -5.43 -6.76
C LEU A 156 1.42 -5.31 -8.28
N ASP A 157 0.20 -5.43 -8.76
CA ASP A 157 -0.14 -5.17 -10.16
C ASP A 157 -0.22 -3.67 -10.46
N VAL A 158 0.94 -3.04 -10.58
CA VAL A 158 1.08 -1.59 -10.83
C VAL A 158 0.27 -1.14 -12.04
N ARG A 159 0.20 -1.97 -13.11
CA ARG A 159 -0.59 -1.62 -14.30
C ARG A 159 -2.08 -1.58 -14.01
N ASN A 160 -2.59 -2.52 -13.23
CA ASN A 160 -3.99 -2.51 -12.82
C ASN A 160 -4.32 -1.33 -11.90
N VAL A 161 -3.43 -0.98 -10.97
CA VAL A 161 -3.58 0.20 -10.12
C VAL A 161 -3.64 1.49 -10.95
N MET A 162 -2.73 1.64 -11.93
CA MET A 162 -2.71 2.79 -12.84
C MET A 162 -3.97 2.85 -13.73
N LYS A 163 -4.47 1.71 -14.21
CA LYS A 163 -5.72 1.60 -14.98
C LYS A 163 -6.91 2.13 -14.17
N HIS A 164 -6.97 1.83 -12.88
CA HIS A 164 -7.99 2.33 -11.95
C HIS A 164 -7.77 3.78 -11.49
N LYS A 165 -6.69 4.43 -11.95
CA LYS A 165 -6.35 5.83 -11.64
C LYS A 165 -6.19 6.10 -10.13
N VAL A 166 -5.77 5.09 -9.37
CA VAL A 166 -5.41 5.21 -7.95
C VAL A 166 -4.06 5.90 -7.83
N LYS A 167 -3.90 6.78 -6.83
CA LYS A 167 -2.63 7.46 -6.56
C LYS A 167 -1.60 6.42 -6.13
N LEU A 168 -0.40 6.45 -6.73
CA LEU A 168 0.61 5.41 -6.53
C LEU A 168 2.00 6.05 -6.40
N GLY A 169 2.71 5.70 -5.33
CA GLY A 169 4.11 6.03 -5.10
C GLY A 169 4.94 4.77 -4.84
N LEU A 170 6.24 4.94 -4.66
CA LEU A 170 7.16 3.86 -4.26
C LEU A 170 7.57 4.01 -2.79
N GLY A 171 7.79 2.89 -2.11
CA GLY A 171 8.35 2.83 -0.75
C GLY A 171 9.48 1.81 -0.67
N THR A 172 10.43 2.05 0.24
CA THR A 172 11.51 1.11 0.54
C THR A 172 11.08 0.04 1.53
N ASP A 173 10.21 0.41 2.47
CA ASP A 173 9.68 -0.47 3.53
C ASP A 173 10.77 -1.16 4.34
N ILE A 174 11.78 -0.39 4.76
CA ILE A 174 12.81 -0.88 5.68
C ILE A 174 12.14 -1.21 7.01
N ALA A 175 12.31 -2.40 7.60
CA ALA A 175 13.30 -3.42 7.27
C ALA A 175 12.75 -4.67 6.52
N GLY A 176 11.48 -4.68 6.11
CA GLY A 176 10.94 -5.75 5.25
C GLY A 176 11.67 -5.78 3.90
N GLY A 177 11.91 -4.59 3.34
CA GLY A 177 12.91 -4.38 2.31
C GLY A 177 14.28 -4.11 2.92
N TYR A 178 15.34 -4.58 2.25
CA TYR A 178 16.71 -4.47 2.76
C TYR A 178 17.46 -3.20 2.31
N SER A 179 16.90 -2.44 1.36
CA SER A 179 17.57 -1.27 0.76
C SER A 179 16.89 0.04 1.14
N ILE A 180 17.67 0.99 1.65
CA ILE A 180 17.23 2.36 1.95
C ILE A 180 17.09 3.23 0.68
N SER A 181 17.47 2.71 -0.49
CA SER A 181 17.56 3.52 -1.71
C SER A 181 16.26 3.51 -2.50
N MET A 182 15.70 4.68 -2.77
CA MET A 182 14.59 4.82 -3.73
C MET A 182 14.97 4.39 -5.16
N LEU A 183 16.25 4.45 -5.53
CA LEU A 183 16.71 3.92 -6.82
C LEU A 183 16.62 2.39 -6.86
N ASP A 184 16.81 1.71 -5.73
CA ASP A 184 16.54 0.28 -5.63
C ASP A 184 15.03 0.01 -5.76
N ALA A 185 14.18 0.77 -5.05
CA ALA A 185 12.73 0.66 -5.20
C ALA A 185 12.26 0.83 -6.66
N VAL A 186 12.85 1.78 -7.40
CA VAL A 186 12.61 1.97 -8.86
C VAL A 186 12.97 0.72 -9.65
N ARG A 187 14.18 0.16 -9.44
CA ARG A 187 14.64 -1.05 -10.14
C ARG A 187 13.73 -2.22 -9.84
N LYS A 188 13.38 -2.42 -8.56
CA LYS A 188 12.50 -3.50 -8.11
C LYS A 188 11.08 -3.36 -8.65
N ALA A 189 10.52 -2.15 -8.75
CA ALA A 189 9.21 -1.93 -9.38
C ALA A 189 9.19 -2.34 -10.86
N ILE A 190 10.27 -2.06 -11.59
CA ILE A 190 10.41 -2.49 -12.99
C ILE A 190 10.49 -4.02 -13.05
N GLU A 191 11.34 -4.64 -12.22
CA GLU A 191 11.51 -6.09 -12.16
C GLU A 191 10.20 -6.83 -11.84
N THR A 192 9.47 -6.41 -10.80
CA THR A 192 8.19 -7.03 -10.42
C THR A 192 7.13 -6.89 -11.51
N SER A 193 7.10 -5.77 -12.24
CA SER A 193 6.19 -5.61 -13.37
C SER A 193 6.52 -6.56 -14.54
N LYS A 194 7.80 -6.84 -14.78
CA LYS A 194 8.24 -7.84 -15.78
C LYS A 194 7.89 -9.25 -15.36
N ILE A 195 8.03 -9.57 -14.07
CA ILE A 195 7.63 -10.87 -13.51
C ILE A 195 6.14 -11.10 -13.76
N LEU A 196 5.28 -10.14 -13.38
CA LEU A 196 3.84 -10.24 -13.62
C LEU A 196 3.49 -10.39 -15.10
N PHE A 197 4.17 -9.65 -15.99
CA PHE A 197 4.00 -9.83 -17.42
C PHE A 197 4.34 -11.26 -17.88
N MET A 198 5.49 -11.79 -17.46
CA MET A 198 5.90 -13.16 -17.80
C MET A 198 4.95 -14.22 -17.24
N GLU A 199 4.43 -14.02 -16.03
CA GLU A 199 3.43 -14.91 -15.44
C GLU A 199 2.12 -14.93 -16.24
N ARG A 200 1.63 -13.77 -16.67
CA ARG A 200 0.43 -13.68 -17.51
C ARG A 200 0.63 -14.37 -18.85
N GLU A 201 1.78 -14.17 -19.48
CA GLU A 201 2.13 -14.84 -20.73
C GLU A 201 2.16 -16.38 -20.57
N LYS A 202 2.72 -16.88 -19.46
CA LYS A 202 2.70 -18.31 -19.14
C LYS A 202 1.28 -18.83 -18.92
N ARG A 203 0.45 -18.11 -18.14
CA ARG A 203 -0.95 -18.47 -17.91
C ARG A 203 -1.76 -18.49 -19.21
N ASN A 204 -1.58 -17.49 -20.07
CA ASN A 204 -2.27 -17.40 -21.36
C ASN A 204 -1.88 -18.54 -22.31
N LYS A 205 -0.58 -18.91 -22.35
CA LYS A 205 -0.12 -20.09 -23.12
C LYS A 205 -0.66 -21.40 -22.54
N GLY A 206 -0.67 -21.54 -21.22
CA GLY A 206 -1.29 -22.70 -20.54
C GLY A 206 -2.77 -22.82 -20.86
N ASN A 207 -3.52 -21.73 -20.75
CA ASN A 207 -4.95 -21.69 -21.08
C ASN A 207 -5.21 -22.01 -22.55
N LYS A 208 -4.40 -21.51 -23.48
CA LYS A 208 -4.50 -21.88 -24.91
C LYS A 208 -4.19 -23.36 -25.16
N ALA A 209 -3.22 -23.94 -24.46
CA ALA A 209 -2.93 -25.37 -24.55
C ALA A 209 -4.07 -26.23 -23.99
N THR A 210 -4.65 -25.84 -22.85
CA THR A 210 -5.83 -26.50 -22.26
C THR A 210 -7.08 -26.33 -23.14
N HIS A 211 -7.27 -25.14 -23.73
CA HIS A 211 -8.37 -24.88 -24.65
C HIS A 211 -8.23 -25.72 -25.92
N ASN A 212 -7.03 -25.80 -26.52
CA ASN A 212 -6.77 -26.65 -27.68
C ASN A 212 -6.96 -28.15 -27.36
N TYR A 213 -6.61 -28.60 -26.15
CA TYR A 213 -6.94 -29.95 -25.67
C TYR A 213 -8.45 -30.17 -25.50
N GLN A 214 -9.18 -29.18 -24.99
CA GLN A 214 -10.65 -29.22 -24.88
C GLN A 214 -11.36 -29.07 -26.24
N GLU A 215 -10.79 -28.35 -27.19
CA GLU A 215 -11.25 -28.19 -28.58
C GLU A 215 -11.05 -29.49 -29.36
N GLN A 216 -9.92 -30.18 -29.17
CA GLN A 216 -9.72 -31.55 -29.68
C GLN A 216 -10.74 -32.54 -29.10
N LEU A 217 -11.26 -32.29 -27.89
CA LEU A 217 -12.36 -33.05 -27.29
C LEU A 217 -13.77 -32.53 -27.70
N LYS A 218 -13.85 -31.35 -28.35
CA LYS A 218 -15.10 -30.67 -28.74
C LYS A 218 -15.20 -30.43 -30.25
N ILE A 219 -14.69 -31.33 -31.07
CA ILE A 219 -15.12 -31.40 -32.48
C ILE A 219 -16.54 -31.98 -32.53
N GLN A 220 -17.52 -31.14 -32.19
CA GLN A 220 -18.76 -30.93 -32.91
C GLN A 220 -19.26 -29.52 -32.51
N THR A 221 -19.40 -28.64 -33.52
CA THR A 221 -20.00 -27.29 -33.53
C THR A 221 -19.19 -26.07 -33.05
N GLU A 222 -18.56 -25.43 -34.05
CA GLU A 222 -18.49 -23.99 -34.41
C GLU A 222 -18.05 -22.91 -33.39
N LEU A 223 -16.79 -22.47 -33.56
CA LEU A 223 -16.25 -21.10 -33.85
C LEU A 223 -17.12 -19.88 -33.49
N ASP A 224 -16.62 -18.74 -33.01
CA ASP A 224 -15.28 -18.15 -32.89
C ASP A 224 -15.43 -16.89 -32.01
N ASP A 225 -14.38 -16.45 -31.30
CA ASP A 225 -14.10 -15.01 -31.17
C ASP A 225 -12.63 -14.75 -30.80
N LYS A 226 -11.95 -13.96 -31.63
CA LYS A 226 -10.55 -13.54 -31.46
C LYS A 226 -10.48 -12.03 -31.52
N ASN A 227 -9.82 -11.40 -30.55
CA ASN A 227 -8.94 -10.23 -30.74
C ASN A 227 -8.28 -9.79 -29.42
N GLU A 228 -7.06 -10.28 -29.14
CA GLU A 228 -6.13 -9.67 -28.16
C GLU A 228 -4.69 -9.91 -28.61
N THR A 229 -4.10 -9.01 -29.42
CA THR A 229 -2.66 -9.10 -29.75
C THR A 229 -1.92 -7.77 -29.91
N GLU A 230 -2.56 -6.61 -29.72
CA GLU A 230 -1.93 -5.31 -30.04
C GLU A 230 -1.41 -4.46 -28.85
N ASN A 231 -1.33 -4.96 -27.61
CA ASN A 231 -0.95 -4.11 -26.45
C ASN A 231 0.25 -4.60 -25.60
N ASN A 232 1.08 -5.52 -26.09
CA ASN A 232 2.09 -6.19 -25.27
C ASN A 232 3.17 -5.25 -24.65
N GLU A 233 3.52 -4.13 -25.28
CA GLU A 233 4.50 -3.18 -24.70
C GLU A 233 3.95 -2.34 -23.54
N LYS A 234 2.63 -2.16 -23.43
CA LYS A 234 2.02 -1.31 -22.37
C LYS A 234 1.90 -2.01 -21.00
N ASN A 235 2.25 -3.29 -20.92
CA ASN A 235 2.01 -4.11 -19.73
C ASN A 235 3.20 -4.19 -18.75
N VAL A 236 4.38 -3.66 -19.10
CA VAL A 236 5.57 -3.63 -18.25
C VAL A 236 5.93 -2.19 -17.92
N LEU A 237 6.28 -1.88 -16.67
CA LEU A 237 6.64 -0.53 -16.25
C LEU A 237 7.94 -0.07 -16.94
N SER A 238 7.90 1.07 -17.63
CA SER A 238 9.11 1.68 -18.19
C SER A 238 9.94 2.37 -17.10
N THR A 239 11.21 2.65 -17.39
CA THR A 239 12.08 3.41 -16.48
C THR A 239 11.54 4.80 -16.20
N GLN A 240 10.96 5.48 -17.20
CA GLN A 240 10.38 6.82 -17.04
C GLN A 240 9.16 6.79 -16.10
N GLU A 241 8.28 5.80 -16.27
CA GLU A 241 7.13 5.65 -15.38
C GLU A 241 7.55 5.27 -13.96
N ALA A 242 8.51 4.35 -13.79
CA ALA A 242 9.03 3.98 -12.48
C ALA A 242 9.67 5.18 -11.77
N PHE A 243 10.45 6.00 -12.50
CA PHE A 243 11.01 7.23 -11.97
C PHE A 243 9.91 8.26 -11.62
N ARG A 244 8.85 8.36 -12.44
CA ARG A 244 7.68 9.18 -12.11
C ARG A 244 7.00 8.71 -10.82
N LEU A 245 6.83 7.40 -10.61
CA LEU A 245 6.26 6.86 -9.37
C LEU A 245 7.12 7.19 -8.15
N ALA A 246 8.46 7.11 -8.28
CA ALA A 246 9.38 7.49 -7.22
C ALA A 246 9.33 8.98 -6.87
N THR A 247 8.93 9.81 -7.82
CA THR A 247 8.95 11.27 -7.70
C THR A 247 7.53 11.86 -7.61
N LEU A 248 6.95 12.24 -8.74
CA LEU A 248 5.65 12.90 -8.83
C LEU A 248 4.51 12.02 -8.29
N GLY A 249 4.53 10.70 -8.55
CA GLY A 249 3.51 9.76 -8.05
C GLY A 249 3.49 9.69 -6.52
N GLY A 250 4.66 9.58 -5.89
CA GLY A 250 4.79 9.69 -4.44
C GLY A 250 4.27 11.02 -3.89
N SER A 251 4.57 12.14 -4.56
CA SER A 251 4.10 13.47 -4.15
C SER A 251 2.57 13.59 -4.18
N GLU A 252 1.95 13.14 -5.27
CA GLU A 252 0.50 13.08 -5.45
C GLU A 252 -0.16 12.21 -4.38
N GLY A 253 0.50 11.10 -4.01
CA GLY A 253 0.05 10.18 -2.98
C GLY A 253 -0.14 10.82 -1.61
N PHE A 254 0.74 11.75 -1.23
CA PHE A 254 0.67 12.49 0.02
C PHE A 254 -0.04 13.84 -0.10
N GLY A 255 -0.52 14.22 -1.29
CA GLY A 255 -1.05 15.55 -1.53
C GLY A 255 -0.01 16.65 -1.31
N THR A 256 1.27 16.34 -1.59
CA THR A 256 2.39 17.28 -1.51
C THR A 256 3.02 17.48 -2.89
N ARG A 257 3.95 18.43 -3.03
CA ARG A 257 4.65 18.69 -4.31
C ARG A 257 6.03 18.00 -4.44
N PHE A 258 6.40 17.02 -3.58
CA PHE A 258 7.79 16.50 -3.49
C PHE A 258 7.95 14.95 -3.32
N ILE A 259 9.15 14.42 -3.62
CA ILE A 259 9.60 13.01 -3.84
C ILE A 259 9.68 12.15 -2.56
N PHE A 260 9.35 10.84 -2.59
CA PHE A 260 8.85 10.07 -1.44
C PHE A 260 9.67 8.79 -1.03
N MET A 261 9.70 8.43 0.28
CA MET A 261 10.23 7.15 0.83
C MET A 261 9.48 6.72 2.12
N ILE A 262 9.08 5.45 2.27
CA ILE A 262 8.52 4.86 3.51
C ILE A 262 9.58 4.05 4.26
N LEU A 263 9.78 4.34 5.54
CA LEU A 263 10.53 3.49 6.49
C LEU A 263 9.58 2.96 7.57
N SER A 264 9.44 1.64 7.69
CA SER A 264 8.63 0.93 8.69
C SER A 264 9.50 0.31 9.80
N GLY A 265 9.77 1.10 10.85
CA GLY A 265 10.51 0.61 12.04
C GLY A 265 9.60 0.12 13.16
N SER A 266 10.12 -0.77 14.02
CA SER A 266 9.50 -1.18 15.28
C SER A 266 9.50 -0.03 16.31
N GLY A 267 8.50 0.85 16.25
CA GLY A 267 8.20 1.86 17.29
C GLY A 267 7.82 3.24 16.76
N LEU A 268 8.36 3.62 15.61
CA LEU A 268 8.07 4.86 14.90
C LEU A 268 8.15 4.57 13.40
N VAL A 269 7.11 4.90 12.64
CA VAL A 269 7.14 4.82 11.17
C VAL A 269 7.41 6.22 10.65
N VAL A 270 8.50 6.38 9.91
CA VAL A 270 8.93 7.66 9.36
C VAL A 270 8.79 7.58 7.85
N CYS A 271 7.92 8.41 7.28
CA CYS A 271 7.97 8.71 5.85
C CYS A 271 9.00 9.83 5.64
N VAL A 272 10.05 9.53 4.90
CA VAL A 272 11.31 10.28 4.78
C VAL A 272 11.46 10.83 3.34
N TYR A 273 11.97 12.05 3.14
CA TYR A 273 12.07 12.69 1.82
C TYR A 273 13.52 13.10 1.49
N LEU A 274 14.00 12.84 0.28
CA LEU A 274 15.22 13.48 -0.26
C LEU A 274 14.80 14.58 -1.24
N GLU A 275 15.18 15.82 -0.95
CA GLU A 275 15.08 16.94 -1.86
C GLU A 275 16.21 16.77 -2.90
N LEU A 276 15.86 16.49 -4.16
CA LEU A 276 16.82 16.65 -5.26
C LEU A 276 16.89 18.16 -5.54
N ILE A 277 18.00 18.78 -5.13
CA ILE A 277 18.37 20.16 -5.48
C ILE A 277 18.60 20.25 -6.99
#